data_AF-A0A352V693-F1
#
_entry.id   AF-A0A352V693-F1
#
_cell.length_a   1.000
_cell.length_b   1.000
_cell.length_c   1.000
_cell.angle_alpha   90.00
_cell.angle_beta   90.00
_cell.angle_gamma   90.00
#
_symmetry.space_group_name_H-M   'P 1'
#
loop_
_entity.id
_entity.type
_entity.pdbx_description
1 polymer ?
#
loop_
_entity_poly.entity_id
_entity_poly.type
_entity_poly.pdbx_seq_one_letter_code
_entity_poly.pdbx_strand_id
1 'polypeptide(L)'
;MYDKSFNIKESDLQNICDDQSWERGYDYYDTGMIINPVLVDDTLQARCTGSSAEEYIQKIQLSDKGIDSYDCSCPRGDFCKHL
;
A
#
# COMPACT_ATOMS: atom_id res chain seq x y z
N MET A 1 -1.55 26.55 -4.13
CA MET A 1 -1.37 25.22 -3.52
C MET A 1 -2.55 24.41 -4.00
N TYR A 2 -2.32 23.44 -4.89
CA TYR A 2 -3.41 22.63 -5.41
C TYR A 2 -3.86 21.68 -4.31
N ASP A 3 -5.12 21.81 -3.89
CA ASP A 3 -5.82 20.79 -3.12
C ASP A 3 -6.05 19.61 -4.07
N LYS A 4 -5.14 18.64 -4.03
CA LYS A 4 -5.21 17.43 -4.85
C LYS A 4 -5.81 16.33 -3.98
N SER A 5 -7.08 16.03 -4.20
CA SER A 5 -7.76 14.91 -3.55
C SER A 5 -7.61 13.64 -4.39
N PHE A 6 -7.20 12.55 -3.76
CA PHE A 6 -7.28 11.22 -4.35
C PHE A 6 -8.61 10.59 -3.96
N ASN A 7 -9.37 10.08 -4.93
CA ASN A 7 -10.59 9.35 -4.66
C ASN A 7 -10.27 7.84 -4.65
N ILE A 8 -9.75 7.37 -3.51
CA ILE A 8 -9.38 5.96 -3.30
C ILE A 8 -10.35 5.33 -2.30
N LYS A 9 -10.80 4.12 -2.62
CA LYS A 9 -11.64 3.28 -1.77
C LYS A 9 -10.96 1.96 -1.50
N GLU A 10 -11.32 1.29 -0.41
CA GLU A 10 -10.88 -0.08 -0.13
C GLU A 10 -11.19 -1.05 -1.29
N SER A 11 -12.32 -0.83 -1.98
CA SER A 11 -12.70 -1.62 -3.16
C SER A 11 -11.68 -1.54 -4.29
N ASP A 12 -10.93 -0.44 -4.40
CA ASP A 12 -9.91 -0.29 -5.45
C ASP A 12 -8.76 -1.26 -5.18
N LEU A 13 -8.35 -1.40 -3.92
CA LEU A 13 -7.35 -2.38 -3.48
C LEU A 13 -7.85 -3.83 -3.56
N GLN A 14 -9.11 -4.09 -3.22
CA GLN A 14 -9.71 -5.42 -3.37
C GLN A 14 -9.74 -5.91 -4.82
N ASN A 15 -9.92 -5.02 -5.79
CA ASN A 15 -10.00 -5.40 -7.21
C ASN A 15 -8.65 -5.77 -7.83
N ILE A 16 -7.53 -5.43 -7.18
CA ILE A 16 -6.17 -5.59 -7.69
C ILE A 16 -5.32 -6.55 -6.85
N CYS A 17 -5.72 -6.83 -5.62
CA CYS A 17 -5.18 -7.91 -4.79
C CYS A 17 -5.94 -9.23 -5.03
N ASP A 18 -5.26 -10.36 -4.86
CA ASP A 18 -5.96 -11.62 -4.60
C ASP A 18 -6.57 -11.62 -3.18
N ASP A 19 -7.63 -12.41 -2.97
CA ASP A 19 -8.38 -12.46 -1.69
C ASP A 19 -7.47 -12.68 -0.48
N GLN A 20 -6.46 -13.56 -0.61
CA GLN A 20 -5.55 -13.88 0.49
C GLN A 20 -4.60 -12.71 0.82
N SER A 21 -4.16 -11.97 -0.19
CA SER A 21 -3.28 -10.82 -0.01
C SER A 21 -4.07 -9.64 0.56
N TRP A 22 -5.33 -9.47 0.15
CA TRP A 22 -6.25 -8.51 0.75
C TRP A 22 -6.49 -8.78 2.23
N GLU A 23 -6.91 -10.00 2.59
CA GLU A 23 -7.19 -10.36 3.99
C GLU A 23 -5.97 -10.12 4.90
N ARG A 24 -4.79 -10.57 4.48
CA ARG A 24 -3.56 -10.39 5.26
C ARG A 24 -3.07 -8.94 5.31
N GLY A 25 -3.25 -8.19 4.23
CA GLY A 25 -2.92 -6.75 4.22
C GLY A 25 -3.78 -5.98 5.20
N TYR A 26 -5.08 -6.31 5.24
CA TYR A 26 -5.98 -5.74 6.23
C TYR A 26 -5.56 -6.06 7.67
N ASP A 27 -5.18 -7.31 7.95
CA ASP A 27 -4.64 -7.69 9.26
C ASP A 27 -3.38 -6.89 9.63
N TYR A 28 -2.49 -6.63 8.67
CA TYR A 28 -1.24 -5.89 8.91
C TYR A 28 -1.53 -4.42 9.21
N TYR A 29 -2.50 -3.83 8.53
CA TYR A 29 -3.01 -2.50 8.84
C TYR A 29 -3.64 -2.46 10.25
N ASP A 30 -4.56 -3.38 10.55
CA ASP A 30 -5.30 -3.41 11.82
C ASP A 30 -4.39 -3.66 13.03
N THR A 31 -3.36 -4.49 12.86
CA THR A 31 -2.39 -4.81 13.91
C THR A 31 -1.24 -3.80 14.03
N GLY A 32 -1.26 -2.71 13.24
CA GLY A 32 -0.27 -1.64 13.31
C GLY A 32 1.11 -1.99 12.75
N MET A 33 1.18 -2.97 11.84
CA MET A 33 2.42 -3.35 11.15
C MET A 33 2.81 -2.38 10.03
N ILE A 34 1.89 -1.51 9.61
CA ILE A 34 2.15 -0.44 8.65
C ILE A 34 2.63 0.81 9.41
N ILE A 35 3.85 1.23 9.11
CA ILE A 35 4.58 2.22 9.89
C ILE A 35 4.84 3.46 9.03
N ASN A 36 4.54 4.62 9.60
CA ASN A 36 4.81 5.95 9.03
C ASN A 36 4.36 6.10 7.57
N PRO A 37 3.08 5.89 7.25
CA PRO A 37 2.56 6.21 5.94
C PRO A 37 2.73 7.71 5.68
N VAL A 38 3.35 8.06 4.56
CA VAL A 38 3.60 9.43 4.12
C VAL A 38 3.23 9.58 2.66
N LEU A 39 2.50 10.64 2.34
CA LEU A 39 2.18 11.02 0.98
C LEU A 39 3.13 12.14 0.55
N VAL A 40 3.93 11.89 -0.48
CA VAL A 40 4.84 12.89 -1.08
C VAL A 40 4.47 13.03 -2.55
N ASP A 41 4.07 14.23 -2.95
CA ASP A 41 3.44 14.51 -4.24
C ASP A 41 2.24 13.58 -4.46
N ASP A 42 2.38 12.61 -5.36
CA ASP A 42 1.37 11.63 -5.71
C ASP A 42 1.76 10.20 -5.29
N THR A 43 2.83 10.04 -4.51
CA THR A 43 3.33 8.73 -4.08
C THR A 43 3.06 8.54 -2.58
N LEU A 44 2.19 7.59 -2.25
CA LEU A 44 2.02 7.09 -0.88
C LEU A 44 3.13 6.09 -0.59
N GLN A 45 3.94 6.36 0.42
CA GLN A 45 5.00 5.46 0.86
C GLN A 45 4.79 5.06 2.31
N ALA A 46 5.08 3.80 2.64
CA ALA A 46 5.02 3.30 4.00
C ALA A 46 6.12 2.27 4.23
N ARG A 47 6.37 1.97 5.49
CA ARG A 47 7.19 0.81 5.89
C ARG A 47 6.29 -0.26 6.47
N CYS A 48 6.67 -1.52 6.35
CA CYS A 48 5.93 -2.63 6.88
C CYS A 48 6.86 -3.56 7.67
N THR A 49 6.57 -3.79 8.94
CA THR A 49 7.17 -4.89 9.71
C THR A 49 6.50 -6.19 9.31
N GLY A 50 7.03 -6.82 8.27
CA GLY A 50 6.53 -8.11 7.78
C GLY A 50 7.16 -9.30 8.51
N SER A 51 7.22 -10.43 7.81
CA SER A 51 7.80 -11.68 8.33
C SER A 51 9.33 -11.71 8.38
N SER A 52 10.01 -10.66 7.88
CA SER A 52 11.47 -10.55 7.92
C SER A 52 11.91 -9.72 9.13
N ALA A 53 13.19 -9.84 9.49
CA ALA A 53 13.83 -8.96 10.47
C ALA A 53 13.97 -7.51 9.96
N GLU A 54 14.03 -7.32 8.65
CA GLU A 54 14.07 -5.99 8.01
C GLU A 54 12.67 -5.53 7.59
N GLU A 55 12.42 -4.23 7.69
CA GLU A 55 11.18 -3.59 7.23
C GLU A 55 11.12 -3.56 5.69
N TYR A 56 9.94 -3.82 5.14
CA TYR A 56 9.69 -3.64 3.71
C TYR A 56 9.22 -2.21 3.40
N ILE A 57 9.65 -1.66 2.27
CA ILE A 57 9.24 -0.35 1.78
C ILE A 57 8.17 -0.53 0.72
N GLN A 58 7.11 0.25 0.84
CA GLN A 58 5.94 0.19 -0.02
C GLN A 58 5.77 1.52 -0.71
N LYS A 59 5.41 1.50 -1.98
CA LYS A 59 5.15 2.70 -2.77
C LYS A 59 3.91 2.48 -3.61
N ILE A 60 2.97 3.41 -3.51
CA ILE A 60 1.77 3.44 -4.33
C ILE A 60 1.76 4.78 -5.05
N GLN A 61 1.81 4.74 -6.38
CA GLN A 61 1.59 5.91 -7.20
C GLN A 61 0.08 6.12 -7.37
N LEU A 62 -0.38 7.29 -6.96
CA LEU A 62 -1.78 7.69 -7.05
C LEU A 62 -1.97 8.64 -8.23
N SER A 63 -3.20 8.66 -8.73
CA SER A 63 -3.67 9.57 -9.77
C SER A 63 -5.07 10.07 -9.43
N ASP A 64 -5.58 11.01 -10.23
CA ASP A 64 -6.97 11.45 -10.19
C ASP A 64 -7.97 10.32 -10.52
N LYS A 65 -7.50 9.21 -11.11
CA LYS A 65 -8.31 8.05 -11.50
C LYS A 65 -8.21 6.86 -10.53
N GLY A 66 -7.39 6.97 -9.49
CA GLY A 66 -7.15 5.88 -8.54
C GLY A 66 -5.68 5.49 -8.43
N ILE A 67 -5.41 4.21 -8.19
CA ILE A 67 -4.05 3.66 -8.12
C ILE A 67 -3.50 3.50 -9.53
N ASP A 68 -2.36 4.15 -9.81
CA ASP A 68 -1.68 4.10 -11.10
C ASP A 68 -0.63 2.96 -11.13
N SER A 69 0.18 2.86 -10.08
CA SER A 69 1.15 1.77 -9.92
C SER A 69 1.47 1.52 -8.44
N TYR A 70 2.12 0.39 -8.18
CA TYR A 70 2.45 -0.09 -6.85
C TYR A 70 3.77 -0.86 -6.89
N ASP A 71 4.53 -0.80 -5.81
CA ASP A 71 5.76 -1.54 -5.63
C ASP A 71 5.96 -1.86 -4.14
N CYS A 72 6.50 -3.05 -3.88
CA CYS A 72 6.85 -3.49 -2.55
C CYS A 72 8.23 -4.13 -2.58
N SER A 73 9.12 -3.70 -1.68
CA SER A 73 10.49 -4.21 -1.61
C SER A 73 10.61 -5.66 -1.10
N CYS A 74 9.50 -6.32 -0.82
CA CYS A 74 9.52 -7.73 -0.38
C CYS A 74 9.83 -8.67 -1.55
N PRO A 75 10.32 -9.90 -1.30
CA PRO A 75 10.69 -10.83 -2.38
C PRO A 75 9.55 -11.22 -3.32
N ARG A 76 8.29 -11.07 -2.88
CA ARG A 76 7.10 -11.29 -3.73
C ARG A 76 6.88 -10.13 -4.71
N GLY A 77 7.20 -8.90 -4.31
CA GLY A 77 6.85 -7.69 -5.06
C GLY A 77 5.34 -7.53 -5.23
N ASP A 78 4.98 -6.66 -6.18
CA ASP A 78 3.62 -6.45 -6.68
C ASP A 78 2.56 -6.20 -5.58
N PHE A 79 1.28 -6.55 -5.84
CA PHE A 79 0.17 -6.49 -4.89
C PHE A 79 0.31 -7.65 -3.90
N CYS A 80 1.30 -7.52 -3.04
CA CYS A 80 1.46 -8.40 -1.90
C CYS A 80 0.64 -7.90 -0.70
N LYS A 81 0.51 -8.77 0.30
CA LYS A 81 -0.12 -8.51 1.60
C LYS A 81 0.46 -7.35 2.43
N HIS A 82 1.45 -6.63 1.93
CA HIS A 82 2.00 -5.52 2.68
C HIS A 82 1.27 -4.21 2.30
N LEU A 83 0.69 -4.09 1.10
CA LEU A 83 0.03 -2.86 0.63
C LEU A 83 -1.19 -2.45 1.45
#